data_AF-A0A379GIN4-F1
#
_entry.id   AF-A0A379GIN4-F1
#
_cell.length_a   1.000
_cell.length_b   1.000
_cell.length_c   1.000
_cell.angle_alpha   90.00
_cell.angle_beta   90.00
_cell.angle_gamma   90.00
#
_symmetry.space_group_name_H-M   'P 1'
#
loop_
_entity.id
_entity.type
_entity.pdbx_description
1 polymer ?
#
loop_
_entity_poly.entity_id
_entity_poly.type
_entity_poly.pdbx_seq_one_letter_code
_entity_poly.pdbx_strand_id
1 'polypeptide(L)'
;MVTPEGELLDKLEKELRRMTGVTVERDSWQLEQVADHLKMTFRVVGDNNKTLAEGKDLNQLKARLKDKVQETLSAVADDGIEQQDLHIWSFGDLPQRYEQKRGSYSVKAYPALVDEKNSVGIKLFETETEQQAAMWQGIRRLLLLNIPSPIKYLHEKLPNKAKLGLYFNPYGKVLDLIDDCIACGVDKLIASYGGLIWQEEQYQKLQDYVRAELNDVVVEIAKQVESILTQVFAINKRLKGRVDISVAFALSDIKAQLNQLVFPGFVTSHGWKRLADIPSLSQCH
;
A
#
# COMPACT_ATOMS: atom_id res chain seq x y z
N MET A 1 -0.65 -8.92 22.03
CA MET A 1 -0.15 -9.68 20.88
C MET A 1 1.36 -9.73 21.00
N VAL A 2 1.95 -10.92 21.13
CA VAL A 2 3.41 -11.08 21.08
C VAL A 2 3.80 -10.95 19.61
N THR A 3 4.50 -9.88 19.25
CA THR A 3 5.11 -9.75 17.92
C THR A 3 6.24 -10.79 17.82
N PRO A 4 6.19 -11.73 16.86
CA PRO A 4 7.28 -12.68 16.70
C PRO A 4 8.53 -11.93 16.21
N GLU A 5 9.57 -11.90 17.04
CA GLU A 5 10.87 -11.34 16.70
C GLU A 5 11.66 -12.34 15.85
N GLY A 6 11.53 -12.28 14.52
CA GLY A 6 12.33 -13.07 13.58
C GLY A 6 11.70 -14.41 13.16
N GLU A 7 12.36 -15.12 12.24
CA GLU A 7 11.85 -16.39 11.72
C GLU A 7 11.99 -17.52 12.76
N LEU A 8 11.02 -18.43 12.78
CA LEU A 8 10.96 -19.54 13.75
C LEU A 8 12.24 -20.37 13.74
N LEU A 9 12.77 -20.66 12.56
CA LEU A 9 13.99 -21.44 12.40
C LEU A 9 15.21 -20.72 12.98
N ASP A 10 15.33 -19.40 12.85
CA ASP A 10 16.46 -18.64 13.40
C ASP A 10 16.50 -18.74 14.94
N LYS A 11 15.32 -18.72 15.58
CA LYS A 11 15.21 -18.91 17.03
C LYS A 11 15.52 -20.35 17.43
N LEU A 12 15.02 -21.33 16.68
CA LEU A 12 15.29 -22.75 16.93
C LEU A 12 16.78 -23.10 16.77
N GLU A 13 17.44 -22.58 15.74
CA GLU A 13 18.88 -22.75 15.52
C GLU A 13 19.71 -22.18 16.68
N LYS A 14 19.35 -20.97 17.13
CA LYS A 14 20.01 -20.31 18.26
C LYS A 14 19.82 -21.09 19.56
N GLU A 15 18.61 -21.59 19.82
CA GLU A 15 18.30 -22.35 21.04
C GLU A 15 18.92 -23.75 21.03
N LEU A 16 18.90 -24.47 19.90
CA LEU A 16 19.56 -25.76 19.75
C LEU A 16 21.07 -25.64 19.95
N ARG A 17 21.69 -24.61 19.37
CA ARG A 17 23.12 -24.32 19.60
C ARG A 17 23.40 -24.00 21.07
N ARG A 18 22.53 -23.25 21.74
CA ARG A 18 22.65 -22.95 23.19
C ARG A 18 22.57 -24.22 24.05
N MET A 19 21.69 -25.16 23.71
CA MET A 19 21.46 -26.37 24.49
C MET A 19 22.48 -27.48 24.22
N THR A 20 22.92 -27.63 22.97
CA THR A 20 23.70 -28.79 22.52
C THR A 20 25.12 -28.45 22.05
N GLY A 21 25.42 -27.16 21.83
CA GLY A 21 26.69 -26.70 21.26
C GLY A 21 26.83 -26.93 19.75
N VAL A 22 25.87 -27.61 19.11
CA VAL A 22 25.89 -27.93 17.68
C VAL A 22 25.16 -26.85 16.88
N THR A 23 25.80 -26.36 15.81
CA THR A 23 25.15 -25.50 14.82
C THR A 23 24.51 -26.37 13.74
N VAL A 24 23.19 -26.29 13.57
CA VAL A 24 22.48 -26.97 12.48
C VAL A 24 22.44 -26.03 11.28
N GLU A 25 22.93 -26.49 10.12
CA GLU A 25 22.89 -25.70 8.88
C GLU A 25 21.45 -25.56 8.37
N ARG A 26 21.11 -24.43 7.74
CA ARG A 26 19.75 -24.10 7.31
C ARG A 26 19.13 -25.18 6.41
N ASP A 27 19.94 -25.72 5.52
CA ASP A 27 19.50 -26.72 4.52
C ASP A 27 19.34 -28.12 5.13
N SER A 28 19.79 -28.34 6.38
CA SER A 28 19.59 -29.59 7.11
C SER A 28 18.19 -29.71 7.72
N TRP A 29 17.42 -28.63 7.75
CA TRP A 29 16.06 -28.62 8.30
C TRP A 29 15.05 -29.26 7.33
N GLN A 30 14.72 -30.51 7.59
CA GLN A 30 13.72 -31.27 6.81
C GLN A 30 12.32 -31.07 7.40
N LEU A 31 11.79 -29.85 7.27
CA LEU A 31 10.48 -29.46 7.85
C LEU A 31 9.31 -30.34 7.38
N GLU A 32 9.42 -30.91 6.18
CA GLU A 32 8.45 -31.82 5.59
C GLU A 32 8.35 -33.16 6.34
N GLN A 33 9.45 -33.60 6.97
CA GLN A 33 9.52 -34.83 7.75
C GLN A 33 9.06 -34.67 9.20
N VAL A 34 8.78 -33.44 9.63
CA VAL A 34 8.23 -33.18 10.97
C VAL A 34 6.89 -33.88 11.08
N ALA A 35 6.79 -34.77 12.07
CA ALA A 35 5.57 -35.52 12.31
C ALA A 35 4.41 -34.57 12.56
N ASP A 36 3.25 -34.97 12.06
CA ASP A 36 2.13 -34.08 11.89
C ASP A 36 1.55 -33.53 13.20
N HIS A 37 1.76 -34.22 14.32
CA HIS A 37 1.35 -33.80 15.67
C HIS A 37 2.30 -32.77 16.32
N LEU A 38 3.46 -32.52 15.71
CA LEU A 38 4.43 -31.50 16.14
C LEU A 38 4.29 -30.19 15.37
N LYS A 39 3.43 -30.15 14.35
CA LYS A 39 3.14 -28.95 13.57
C LYS A 39 2.09 -28.09 14.28
N MET A 40 2.29 -26.78 14.21
CA MET A 40 1.35 -25.80 14.77
C MET A 40 -0.01 -25.96 14.09
N THR A 41 -1.08 -26.11 14.89
CA THR A 41 -2.45 -26.25 14.36
C THR A 41 -3.16 -24.91 14.45
N PHE A 42 -3.56 -24.39 13.30
CA PHE A 42 -4.37 -23.18 13.19
C PHE A 42 -5.85 -23.55 13.24
N ARG A 43 -6.59 -22.84 14.07
CA ARG A 43 -8.04 -23.04 14.22
C ARG A 43 -8.73 -21.70 14.02
N VAL A 44 -9.63 -21.65 13.04
CA VAL A 44 -10.56 -20.55 12.86
C VAL A 44 -11.81 -20.87 13.67
N VAL A 45 -12.04 -20.02 14.66
CA VAL A 45 -13.13 -20.15 15.63
C VAL A 45 -14.17 -19.08 15.30
N GLY A 46 -15.42 -19.49 15.16
CA GLY A 46 -16.57 -18.59 15.03
C GLY A 46 -17.20 -18.27 16.39
N ASP A 47 -18.38 -17.67 16.38
CA ASP A 47 -19.11 -17.36 17.62
C ASP A 47 -19.37 -18.62 18.48
N ASN A 48 -19.43 -18.42 19.80
CA ASN A 48 -19.56 -19.47 20.83
C ASN A 48 -18.42 -20.50 20.84
N ASN A 49 -17.21 -20.08 20.47
CA ASN A 49 -16.02 -20.93 20.48
C ASN A 49 -16.13 -22.15 19.53
N LYS A 50 -17.03 -22.09 18.53
CA LYS A 50 -17.27 -23.18 17.60
C LYS A 50 -16.19 -23.18 16.52
N THR A 51 -15.54 -24.32 16.33
CA THR A 51 -14.50 -24.47 15.30
C THR A 51 -15.14 -24.48 13.92
N LEU A 52 -14.85 -23.47 13.10
CA LEU A 52 -15.34 -23.35 11.72
C LEU A 52 -14.43 -24.08 10.74
N ALA A 53 -13.12 -24.02 10.98
CA ALA A 53 -12.12 -24.75 10.24
C ALA A 53 -10.86 -24.92 11.09
N GLU A 54 -10.16 -26.02 10.92
CA GLU A 54 -8.82 -26.22 11.48
C GLU A 54 -7.90 -26.83 10.42
N GLY A 55 -6.62 -26.50 10.50
CA GLY A 55 -5.61 -26.95 9.56
C GLY A 55 -4.22 -26.59 10.04
N LYS A 56 -3.21 -27.23 9.44
CA LYS A 56 -1.79 -27.02 9.79
C LYS A 56 -1.11 -26.00 8.89
N ASP A 57 -1.79 -25.57 7.82
CA ASP A 57 -1.35 -24.54 6.89
C ASP A 57 -2.34 -23.37 6.93
N LEU A 58 -1.87 -22.22 7.42
CA LEU A 58 -2.67 -21.01 7.54
C LEU A 58 -3.10 -20.44 6.17
N ASN A 59 -2.26 -20.57 5.14
CA ASN A 59 -2.55 -20.05 3.81
C ASN A 59 -3.63 -20.89 3.12
N GLN A 60 -3.56 -22.21 3.24
CA GLN A 60 -4.64 -23.09 2.79
C GLN A 60 -5.94 -22.85 3.56
N LEU A 61 -5.86 -22.63 4.88
CA LEU A 61 -7.03 -22.33 5.70
C LEU A 61 -7.70 -21.02 5.27
N LYS A 62 -6.91 -19.97 4.99
CA LYS A 62 -7.39 -18.69 4.44
C LYS A 62 -8.03 -18.87 3.06
N ALA A 63 -7.36 -19.58 2.14
CA ALA A 63 -7.87 -19.83 0.80
C ALA A 63 -9.22 -20.57 0.82
N ARG A 64 -9.35 -21.59 1.68
CA ARG A 64 -10.59 -22.38 1.83
C ARG A 64 -11.77 -21.57 2.38
N LEU A 65 -11.49 -20.54 3.18
CA LEU A 65 -12.52 -19.73 3.84
C LEU A 65 -12.88 -18.50 3.02
N LYS A 66 -11.99 -18.03 2.15
CA LYS A 66 -12.20 -16.84 1.31
C LYS A 66 -13.52 -16.90 0.53
N ASP A 67 -13.80 -18.01 -0.16
CA ASP A 67 -15.02 -18.14 -0.96
C ASP A 67 -16.29 -18.10 -0.07
N LYS A 68 -16.24 -18.73 1.11
CA LYS A 68 -17.35 -18.71 2.07
C LYS A 68 -17.59 -17.33 2.67
N VAL A 69 -16.51 -16.58 2.95
CA VAL A 69 -16.60 -15.22 3.49
C VAL A 69 -17.09 -14.26 2.40
N GLN A 70 -16.63 -14.42 1.17
CA GLN A 70 -17.15 -13.67 0.01
C GLN A 70 -18.64 -13.95 -0.21
N GLU A 71 -19.09 -15.20 -0.20
CA GLU A 71 -20.52 -15.54 -0.31
C GLU A 71 -21.36 -14.92 0.81
N THR A 72 -20.86 -14.89 2.05
CA THR A 72 -21.58 -14.26 3.18
C THR A 72 -21.57 -12.73 3.09
N LEU A 73 -20.49 -12.12 2.62
CA LEU A 73 -20.41 -10.67 2.36
C LEU A 73 -21.37 -10.23 1.26
N SER A 74 -21.43 -10.97 0.14
CA SER A 74 -22.38 -10.70 -0.95
C SER A 74 -23.82 -10.79 -0.48
N ALA A 75 -24.15 -11.72 0.43
CA ALA A 75 -25.50 -11.81 0.99
C ALA A 75 -25.87 -10.62 1.90
N VAL A 76 -24.88 -9.92 2.47
CA VAL A 76 -25.05 -8.71 3.31
C VAL A 76 -25.10 -7.43 2.45
N ALA A 77 -24.49 -7.44 1.27
CA ALA A 77 -24.55 -6.32 0.32
C ALA A 77 -25.98 -5.96 -0.13
N ASP A 78 -26.89 -6.94 -0.16
CA ASP A 78 -28.32 -6.76 -0.46
C ASP A 78 -29.06 -5.82 0.53
N ASP A 79 -28.47 -5.51 1.70
CA ASP A 79 -29.04 -4.56 2.67
C ASP A 79 -28.76 -3.08 2.30
N GLY A 80 -28.27 -2.80 1.08
CA GLY A 80 -28.18 -1.45 0.51
C GLY A 80 -26.97 -0.62 0.97
N ILE A 81 -25.98 -1.26 1.61
CA ILE A 81 -24.75 -0.59 2.06
C ILE A 81 -23.80 -0.35 0.88
N GLU A 82 -23.72 -1.31 -0.05
CA GLU A 82 -22.86 -1.15 -1.22
C GLU A 82 -23.44 -0.15 -2.21
N GLN A 83 -22.60 0.75 -2.68
CA GLN A 83 -22.95 1.81 -3.63
C GLN A 83 -21.83 1.92 -4.67
N GLN A 84 -22.15 2.46 -5.84
CA GLN A 84 -21.22 2.63 -6.95
C GLN A 84 -21.44 3.99 -7.59
N ASP A 85 -20.46 4.42 -8.38
CA ASP A 85 -20.54 5.63 -9.20
C ASP A 85 -20.82 6.93 -8.43
N LEU A 86 -20.35 6.99 -7.18
CA LEU A 86 -20.45 8.18 -6.34
C LEU A 86 -19.38 9.20 -6.73
N HIS A 87 -19.78 10.45 -6.85
CA HIS A 87 -18.88 11.56 -7.18
C HIS A 87 -18.75 12.57 -6.05
N ILE A 88 -19.66 12.53 -5.08
CA ILE A 88 -19.70 13.38 -3.88
C ILE A 88 -20.00 12.52 -2.65
N TRP A 89 -19.75 13.06 -1.46
CA TRP A 89 -20.17 12.41 -0.22
C TRP A 89 -21.68 12.59 -0.05
N SER A 90 -22.49 11.58 -0.42
CA SER A 90 -23.96 11.66 -0.41
C SER A 90 -24.64 10.47 0.28
N PHE A 91 -23.89 9.73 1.09
CA PHE A 91 -24.32 8.48 1.72
C PHE A 91 -24.38 8.57 3.25
N GLY A 92 -24.24 9.77 3.82
CA GLY A 92 -24.19 9.99 5.27
C GLY A 92 -22.93 9.41 5.91
N ASP A 93 -23.02 9.06 7.19
CA ASP A 93 -21.88 8.49 7.92
C ASP A 93 -21.63 7.04 7.52
N LEU A 94 -20.36 6.72 7.26
CA LEU A 94 -19.93 5.37 6.90
C LEU A 94 -19.52 4.61 8.18
N PRO A 95 -20.23 3.54 8.60
CA PRO A 95 -19.90 2.84 9.84
C PRO A 95 -18.57 2.08 9.72
N GLN A 96 -17.68 2.19 10.70
CA GLN A 96 -16.38 1.48 10.66
C GLN A 96 -16.50 -0.05 10.70
N ARG A 97 -17.62 -0.57 11.20
CA ARG A 97 -17.91 -1.99 11.23
C ARG A 97 -19.41 -2.18 11.05
N TYR A 98 -19.76 -3.26 10.39
CA TYR A 98 -21.12 -3.70 10.24
C TYR A 98 -21.21 -5.15 10.76
N GLU A 99 -22.17 -5.40 11.63
CA GLU A 99 -22.42 -6.74 12.19
C GLU A 99 -23.90 -7.06 12.03
N GLN A 100 -24.22 -8.17 11.37
CA GLN A 100 -25.60 -8.63 11.21
C GLN A 100 -25.73 -10.10 11.63
N LYS A 101 -26.72 -10.39 12.47
CA LYS A 101 -27.09 -11.75 12.82
C LYS A 101 -28.07 -12.28 11.78
N ARG A 102 -27.66 -13.31 11.02
CA ARG A 102 -28.54 -14.09 10.14
C ARG A 102 -28.64 -15.53 10.64
N GLY A 103 -29.78 -15.86 11.24
CA GLY A 103 -30.01 -17.18 11.83
C GLY A 103 -29.04 -17.47 12.99
N SER A 104 -28.22 -18.52 12.86
CA SER A 104 -27.24 -18.94 13.86
C SER A 104 -25.83 -18.37 13.66
N TYR A 105 -25.62 -17.51 12.66
CA TYR A 105 -24.32 -16.91 12.33
C TYR A 105 -24.37 -15.38 12.46
N SER A 106 -23.29 -14.79 12.96
CA SER A 106 -23.02 -13.36 12.88
C SER A 106 -22.03 -13.11 11.74
N VAL A 107 -22.36 -12.20 10.82
CA VAL A 107 -21.44 -11.76 9.76
C VAL A 107 -20.90 -10.40 10.15
N LYS A 108 -19.57 -10.30 10.26
CA LYS A 108 -18.85 -9.04 10.47
C LYS A 108 -18.26 -8.58 9.15
N ALA A 109 -18.51 -7.33 8.80
CA ALA A 109 -18.03 -6.71 7.58
C ALA A 109 -17.49 -5.30 7.87
N TYR A 110 -16.60 -4.84 7.01
CA TYR A 110 -15.91 -3.55 7.16
C TYR A 110 -16.12 -2.72 5.91
N PRO A 111 -17.13 -1.84 5.86
CA PRO A 111 -17.39 -1.03 4.68
C PRO A 111 -16.30 0.03 4.50
N ALA A 112 -15.92 0.30 3.26
CA ALA A 112 -15.00 1.38 2.91
C ALA A 112 -15.33 1.97 1.55
N LEU A 113 -14.90 3.21 1.36
CA LEU A 113 -14.82 3.81 0.03
C LEU A 113 -13.78 3.08 -0.81
N VAL A 114 -14.09 2.87 -2.09
CA VAL A 114 -13.21 2.22 -3.06
C VAL A 114 -13.01 3.13 -4.26
N ASP A 115 -11.77 3.25 -4.71
CA ASP A 115 -11.43 3.97 -5.95
C ASP A 115 -11.92 3.19 -7.18
N GLU A 116 -12.89 3.74 -7.91
CA GLU A 116 -13.41 3.20 -9.18
C GLU A 116 -12.87 3.96 -10.41
N LYS A 117 -11.73 4.64 -10.24
CA LYS A 117 -11.01 5.49 -11.20
C LYS A 117 -11.72 6.82 -11.49
N ASN A 118 -12.96 6.78 -11.98
CA ASN A 118 -13.70 8.00 -12.33
C ASN A 118 -14.75 8.40 -11.29
N SER A 119 -14.97 7.53 -10.32
CA SER A 119 -15.92 7.67 -9.22
C SER A 119 -15.42 6.89 -8.00
N VAL A 120 -16.19 6.90 -6.92
CA VAL A 120 -15.98 6.01 -5.77
C VAL A 120 -17.18 5.11 -5.56
N GLY A 121 -16.93 3.92 -5.03
CA GLY A 121 -17.97 3.02 -4.54
C GLY A 121 -17.85 2.80 -3.04
N ILE A 122 -18.86 2.16 -2.44
CA ILE A 122 -18.81 1.61 -1.09
C ILE A 122 -18.85 0.09 -1.23
N LYS A 123 -17.86 -0.60 -0.65
CA LYS A 123 -17.79 -2.07 -0.65
C LYS A 123 -17.50 -2.60 0.74
N LEU A 124 -17.93 -3.82 1.00
CA LEU A 124 -17.67 -4.53 2.24
C LEU A 124 -16.38 -5.35 2.17
N PHE A 125 -15.53 -5.21 3.18
CA PHE A 125 -14.28 -5.96 3.31
C PHE A 125 -14.32 -6.97 4.46
N GLU A 126 -13.48 -7.99 4.36
CA GLU A 126 -13.34 -9.06 5.37
C GLU A 126 -12.51 -8.60 6.58
N THR A 127 -11.54 -7.72 6.34
CA THR A 127 -10.57 -7.30 7.34
C THR A 127 -10.49 -5.80 7.46
N GLU A 128 -10.17 -5.33 8.67
CA GLU A 128 -9.93 -3.92 8.94
C GLU A 128 -8.73 -3.37 8.15
N THR A 129 -7.71 -4.19 7.88
CA THR A 129 -6.55 -3.76 7.10
C THR A 129 -6.91 -3.47 5.64
N GLU A 130 -7.69 -4.34 5.00
CA GLU A 130 -8.18 -4.11 3.64
C GLU A 130 -9.12 -2.90 3.59
N GLN A 131 -10.00 -2.77 4.59
CA GLN A 131 -10.87 -1.61 4.75
C GLN A 131 -10.08 -0.31 4.82
N GLN A 132 -9.09 -0.22 5.71
CA GLN A 132 -8.29 1.00 5.88
C GLN A 132 -7.53 1.37 4.61
N ALA A 133 -6.95 0.37 3.92
CA ALA A 133 -6.26 0.59 2.65
C ALA A 133 -7.23 1.08 1.56
N ALA A 134 -8.38 0.42 1.39
CA ALA A 134 -9.41 0.83 0.45
C ALA A 134 -9.92 2.23 0.76
N MET A 135 -10.31 2.48 2.02
CA MET A 135 -10.84 3.75 2.50
C MET A 135 -9.88 4.90 2.21
N TRP A 136 -8.59 4.68 2.41
CA TRP A 136 -7.57 5.67 2.08
C TRP A 136 -7.59 6.06 0.60
N GLN A 137 -7.56 5.06 -0.29
CA GLN A 137 -7.59 5.29 -1.73
C GLN A 137 -8.93 5.92 -2.17
N GLY A 138 -10.04 5.51 -1.57
CA GLY A 138 -11.37 6.04 -1.82
C GLY A 138 -11.52 7.50 -1.41
N ILE A 139 -11.06 7.88 -0.21
CA ILE A 139 -11.03 9.29 0.24
C ILE A 139 -10.17 10.12 -0.73
N ARG A 140 -8.98 9.63 -1.08
CA ARG A 140 -8.13 10.33 -2.05
C ARG A 140 -8.86 10.54 -3.39
N ARG A 141 -9.50 9.51 -3.94
CA ARG A 141 -10.27 9.63 -5.19
C ARG A 141 -11.38 10.67 -5.05
N LEU A 142 -12.15 10.61 -3.97
CA LEU A 142 -13.26 11.53 -3.74
C LEU A 142 -12.78 12.98 -3.63
N LEU A 143 -11.66 13.23 -2.95
CA LEU A 143 -11.03 14.55 -2.90
C LEU A 143 -10.59 15.03 -4.29
N LEU A 144 -9.95 14.15 -5.08
CA LEU A 144 -9.49 14.48 -6.44
C LEU A 144 -10.65 14.79 -7.41
N LEU A 145 -11.83 14.20 -7.21
CA LEU A 145 -13.03 14.52 -7.98
C LEU A 145 -13.61 15.89 -7.61
N ASN A 146 -13.43 16.32 -6.36
CA ASN A 146 -14.11 17.48 -5.78
C ASN A 146 -13.21 18.70 -5.51
N ILE A 147 -11.93 18.63 -5.89
CA ILE A 147 -10.94 19.71 -5.72
C ILE A 147 -10.35 20.08 -7.09
N PRO A 148 -10.27 21.37 -7.44
CA PRO A 148 -9.63 21.80 -8.68
C PRO A 148 -8.19 21.30 -8.79
N SER A 149 -7.85 20.74 -9.95
CA SER A 149 -6.52 20.20 -10.19
C SER A 149 -5.42 21.28 -10.10
N PRO A 150 -4.32 21.01 -9.37
CA PRO A 150 -3.21 21.95 -9.22
C PRO A 150 -2.32 22.04 -10.46
N ILE A 151 -2.62 21.32 -11.55
CA ILE A 151 -1.76 21.23 -12.76
C ILE A 151 -1.38 22.62 -13.31
N LYS A 152 -2.34 23.56 -13.38
CA LYS A 152 -2.08 24.92 -13.87
C LYS A 152 -1.08 25.66 -12.96
N TYR A 153 -1.33 25.65 -11.65
CA TYR A 153 -0.44 26.26 -10.66
C TYR A 153 0.96 25.63 -10.67
N LEU A 154 1.01 24.30 -10.77
CA LEU A 154 2.24 23.55 -10.87
C LEU A 154 3.05 23.95 -12.10
N HIS A 155 2.39 24.14 -13.25
CA HIS A 155 3.05 24.60 -14.48
C HIS A 155 3.61 26.02 -14.38
N GLU A 156 2.95 26.92 -13.66
CA GLU A 156 3.44 28.29 -13.44
C GLU A 156 4.63 28.31 -12.46
N LYS A 157 4.63 27.43 -11.45
CA LYS A 157 5.62 27.44 -10.36
C LYS A 157 6.81 26.51 -10.60
N LEU A 158 6.79 25.63 -11.61
CA LEU A 158 7.94 24.77 -11.93
C LEU A 158 8.87 25.42 -12.97
N PRO A 159 10.07 25.88 -12.58
CA PRO A 159 11.01 26.52 -13.52
C PRO A 159 11.59 25.56 -14.58
N ASN A 160 11.52 24.22 -14.38
CA ASN A 160 12.19 23.23 -15.23
C ASN A 160 11.30 22.06 -15.70
N LYS A 161 10.03 22.29 -16.06
CA LYS A 161 9.11 21.22 -16.53
C LYS A 161 9.70 20.29 -17.60
N ALA A 162 10.53 20.83 -18.49
CA ALA A 162 11.20 20.05 -19.54
C ALA A 162 12.11 18.93 -18.99
N LYS A 163 12.73 19.14 -17.81
CA LYS A 163 13.60 18.13 -17.18
C LYS A 163 12.81 16.93 -16.65
N LEU A 164 11.65 17.16 -16.03
CA LEU A 164 10.79 16.06 -15.55
C LEU A 164 10.40 15.15 -16.72
N GLY A 165 9.93 15.73 -17.82
CA GLY A 165 9.59 14.96 -19.02
C GLY A 165 10.79 14.22 -19.61
N LEU A 166 11.93 14.90 -19.76
CA LEU A 166 13.14 14.31 -20.33
C LEU A 166 13.68 13.14 -19.49
N TYR A 167 13.74 13.30 -18.18
CA TYR A 167 14.33 12.31 -17.28
C TYR A 167 13.38 11.16 -16.95
N PHE A 168 12.06 11.40 -17.00
CA PHE A 168 11.07 10.36 -16.74
C PHE A 168 10.65 9.56 -17.99
N ASN A 169 10.93 10.05 -19.20
CA ASN A 169 10.54 9.39 -20.46
C ASN A 169 10.91 7.89 -20.55
N PRO A 170 12.02 7.39 -19.99
CA PRO A 170 12.31 5.95 -19.98
C PRO A 170 11.32 5.11 -19.17
N TYR A 171 10.60 5.72 -18.23
CA TYR A 171 9.70 5.03 -17.29
C TYR A 171 8.22 5.26 -17.63
N GLY A 172 7.85 6.43 -18.13
CA GLY A 172 6.46 6.74 -18.45
C GLY A 172 6.23 8.17 -18.93
N LYS A 173 4.96 8.60 -18.94
CA LYS A 173 4.58 9.95 -19.37
C LYS A 173 4.67 10.93 -18.21
N VAL A 174 5.07 12.17 -18.53
CA VAL A 174 5.19 13.24 -17.52
C VAL A 174 3.85 13.60 -16.88
N LEU A 175 2.72 13.44 -17.59
CA LEU A 175 1.40 13.70 -17.03
C LEU A 175 1.06 12.67 -15.95
N ASP A 176 1.34 11.39 -16.19
CA ASP A 176 1.14 10.32 -15.20
C ASP A 176 2.01 10.57 -13.95
N LEU A 177 3.24 11.09 -14.13
CA LEU A 177 4.09 11.49 -13.01
C LEU A 177 3.51 12.68 -12.22
N ILE A 178 2.92 13.65 -12.91
CA ILE A 178 2.28 14.80 -12.27
C ILE A 178 1.06 14.33 -11.47
N ASP A 179 0.23 13.46 -12.04
CA ASP A 179 -0.92 12.87 -11.34
C ASP A 179 -0.47 12.06 -10.11
N ASP A 180 0.65 11.34 -10.20
CA ASP A 180 1.26 10.63 -9.07
C ASP A 180 1.76 11.60 -7.97
N CYS A 181 2.36 12.74 -8.35
CA CYS A 181 2.74 13.79 -7.39
C CYS A 181 1.51 14.38 -6.67
N ILE A 182 0.42 14.58 -7.41
CA ILE A 182 -0.84 15.09 -6.87
C ILE A 182 -1.45 14.08 -5.89
N ALA A 183 -1.53 12.82 -6.28
CA ALA A 183 -2.02 11.74 -5.42
C ALA A 183 -1.21 11.64 -4.12
N CYS A 184 0.12 11.66 -4.22
CA CYS A 184 1.01 11.68 -3.05
C CYS A 184 0.81 12.93 -2.17
N GLY A 185 0.55 14.09 -2.79
CA GLY A 185 0.23 15.33 -2.07
C GLY A 185 -1.07 15.26 -1.29
N VAL A 186 -2.12 14.69 -1.89
CA VAL A 186 -3.38 14.42 -1.19
C VAL A 186 -3.15 13.44 -0.03
N ASP A 187 -2.39 12.37 -0.24
CA ASP A 187 -2.07 11.40 0.81
C ASP A 187 -1.32 12.05 1.99
N LYS A 188 -0.35 12.94 1.71
CA LYS A 188 0.33 13.73 2.74
C LYS A 188 -0.67 14.56 3.54
N LEU A 189 -1.61 15.23 2.88
CA LEU A 189 -2.57 16.11 3.52
C LEU A 189 -3.62 15.34 4.34
N ILE A 190 -4.11 14.19 3.86
CA ILE A 190 -4.97 13.29 4.63
C ILE A 190 -4.25 12.88 5.93
N ALA A 191 -2.99 12.46 5.83
CA ALA A 191 -2.20 12.06 6.98
C ALA A 191 -1.97 13.22 7.97
N SER A 192 -1.66 14.42 7.45
CA SER A 192 -1.46 15.63 8.26
C SER A 192 -2.72 16.11 8.95
N TYR A 193 -3.90 15.89 8.35
CA TYR A 193 -5.18 16.27 8.93
C TYR A 193 -5.62 15.35 10.07
N GLY A 194 -5.17 14.10 10.09
CA GLY A 194 -5.52 13.11 11.12
C GLY A 194 -5.81 11.71 10.62
N GLY A 195 -5.74 11.46 9.31
CA GLY A 195 -5.93 10.14 8.70
C GLY A 195 -7.34 9.92 8.17
N LEU A 196 -7.84 8.68 8.35
CA LEU A 196 -9.11 8.23 7.77
C LEU A 196 -10.32 8.93 8.39
N ILE A 197 -11.30 9.25 7.54
CA ILE A 197 -12.51 9.96 7.88
C ILE A 197 -13.73 9.10 7.57
N TRP A 198 -14.71 9.09 8.46
CA TRP A 198 -15.90 8.23 8.37
C TRP A 198 -17.21 9.02 8.35
N GLN A 199 -17.14 10.33 8.62
CA GLN A 199 -18.28 11.21 8.79
C GLN A 199 -18.28 12.32 7.75
N GLU A 200 -19.47 12.71 7.29
CA GLU A 200 -19.63 13.75 6.27
C GLU A 200 -19.05 15.10 6.70
N GLU A 201 -19.33 15.51 7.94
CA GLU A 201 -18.86 16.79 8.48
C GLU A 201 -17.32 16.87 8.51
N GLN A 202 -16.68 15.77 8.87
CA GLN A 202 -15.22 15.66 8.88
C GLN A 202 -14.65 15.66 7.46
N TYR A 203 -15.33 15.01 6.50
CA TYR A 203 -14.92 15.00 5.10
C TYR A 203 -14.96 16.42 4.51
N GLN A 204 -16.02 17.19 4.79
CA GLN A 204 -16.13 18.57 4.33
C GLN A 204 -14.96 19.44 4.84
N LYS A 205 -14.61 19.31 6.12
CA LYS A 205 -13.46 20.04 6.70
C LYS A 205 -12.13 19.59 6.10
N LEU A 206 -11.95 18.28 5.87
CA LEU A 206 -10.78 17.76 5.17
C LEU A 206 -10.70 18.30 3.74
N GLN A 207 -11.81 18.33 3.00
CA GLN A 207 -11.87 18.85 1.64
C GLN A 207 -11.46 20.32 1.57
N ASP A 208 -11.94 21.15 2.50
CA ASP A 208 -11.57 22.56 2.57
C ASP A 208 -10.08 22.75 2.91
N TYR A 209 -9.55 21.95 3.85
CA TYR A 209 -8.13 21.92 4.18
C TYR A 209 -7.26 21.51 2.97
N VAL A 210 -7.61 20.41 2.29
CA VAL A 210 -6.86 19.96 1.11
C VAL A 210 -6.93 21.01 0.00
N ARG A 211 -8.09 21.63 -0.23
CA ARG A 211 -8.24 22.68 -1.25
C ARG A 211 -7.30 23.87 -0.99
N ALA A 212 -7.08 24.24 0.26
CA ALA A 212 -6.19 25.34 0.62
C ALA A 212 -4.70 25.00 0.42
N GLU A 213 -4.29 23.78 0.76
CA GLU A 213 -2.87 23.42 0.88
C GLU A 213 -2.29 22.65 -0.33
N LEU A 214 -3.14 22.02 -1.15
CA LEU A 214 -2.71 21.07 -2.19
C LEU A 214 -1.72 21.67 -3.19
N ASN A 215 -1.97 22.91 -3.61
CA ASN A 215 -1.13 23.61 -4.59
C ASN A 215 0.33 23.68 -4.16
N ASP A 216 0.60 24.12 -2.94
CA ASP A 216 1.97 24.30 -2.44
C ASP A 216 2.62 22.95 -2.11
N VAL A 217 1.87 22.02 -1.52
CA VAL A 217 2.36 20.67 -1.23
C VAL A 217 2.80 19.93 -2.50
N VAL A 218 2.03 20.01 -3.58
CA VAL A 218 2.38 19.34 -4.84
C VAL A 218 3.63 19.97 -5.47
N VAL A 219 3.82 21.28 -5.34
CA VAL A 219 5.05 21.96 -5.79
C VAL A 219 6.26 21.47 -5.01
N GLU A 220 6.16 21.28 -3.69
CA GLU A 220 7.23 20.72 -2.87
C GLU A 220 7.61 19.29 -3.31
N ILE A 221 6.60 18.43 -3.48
CA ILE A 221 6.79 17.04 -3.91
C ILE A 221 7.44 16.99 -5.29
N ALA A 222 6.95 17.80 -6.24
CA ALA A 222 7.49 17.84 -7.59
C ALA A 222 8.96 18.29 -7.63
N LYS A 223 9.39 19.20 -6.75
CA LYS A 223 10.81 19.59 -6.60
C LYS A 223 11.67 18.43 -6.09
N GLN A 224 11.17 17.65 -5.14
CA GLN A 224 11.86 16.45 -4.65
C GLN A 224 12.00 15.41 -5.76
N VAL A 225 10.91 15.17 -6.51
CA VAL A 225 10.90 14.28 -7.67
C VAL A 225 11.88 14.74 -8.76
N GLU A 226 11.96 16.05 -9.07
CA GLU A 226 12.95 16.58 -10.00
C GLU A 226 14.38 16.27 -9.54
N SER A 227 14.67 16.42 -8.25
CA SER A 227 15.99 16.10 -7.67
C SER A 227 16.33 14.61 -7.82
N ILE A 228 15.40 13.72 -7.49
CA ILE A 228 15.55 12.27 -7.64
C ILE A 228 15.84 11.91 -9.10
N LEU A 229 15.00 12.39 -10.03
CA LEU A 229 15.14 12.09 -11.45
C LEU A 229 16.45 12.64 -12.03
N THR A 230 16.92 13.79 -11.56
CA THR A 230 18.21 14.36 -11.96
C THR A 230 19.38 13.47 -11.54
N GLN A 231 19.34 12.93 -10.32
CA GLN A 231 20.37 12.02 -9.81
C GLN A 231 20.36 10.69 -10.56
N VAL A 232 19.18 10.09 -10.74
CA VAL A 232 19.01 8.85 -11.50
C VAL A 232 19.48 9.01 -12.95
N PHE A 233 19.16 10.13 -13.59
CA PHE A 233 19.65 10.45 -14.93
C PHE A 233 21.17 10.60 -14.98
N ALA A 234 21.78 11.27 -13.99
CA ALA A 234 23.23 11.42 -13.90
C ALA A 234 23.95 10.07 -13.72
N ILE A 235 23.41 9.18 -12.88
CA ILE A 235 23.91 7.81 -12.71
C ILE A 235 23.82 7.08 -14.06
N ASN A 236 22.63 7.03 -14.67
CA ASN A 236 22.42 6.39 -15.97
C ASN A 236 23.34 6.92 -17.07
N LYS A 237 23.67 8.21 -17.07
CA LYS A 237 24.64 8.80 -18.01
C LYS A 237 26.06 8.25 -17.80
N ARG A 238 26.49 8.08 -16.54
CA ARG A 238 27.80 7.47 -16.22
C ARG A 238 27.87 6.00 -16.63
N LEU A 239 26.74 5.27 -16.56
CA LEU A 239 26.68 3.85 -16.94
C LEU A 239 26.74 3.58 -18.45
N LYS A 240 26.63 4.59 -19.32
CA LYS A 240 26.60 4.44 -20.80
C LYS A 240 28.00 4.44 -21.48
N GLY A 241 29.10 4.49 -20.70
CA GLY A 241 30.47 4.51 -21.23
C GLY A 241 31.00 3.14 -21.70
N ARG A 242 32.26 3.07 -22.17
CA ARG A 242 32.95 1.79 -22.40
C ARG A 242 33.05 1.05 -21.07
N VAL A 243 32.42 -0.11 -20.98
CA VAL A 243 32.42 -0.92 -19.77
C VAL A 243 33.24 -2.18 -19.98
N ASP A 244 34.15 -2.45 -19.05
CA ASP A 244 34.85 -3.71 -18.97
C ASP A 244 33.87 -4.84 -18.61
N ILE A 245 34.04 -6.03 -19.22
CA ILE A 245 33.16 -7.19 -18.99
C ILE A 245 33.17 -7.60 -17.50
N SER A 246 34.27 -7.31 -16.78
CA SER A 246 34.42 -7.58 -15.34
C SER A 246 33.43 -6.82 -14.43
N VAL A 247 32.84 -5.72 -14.88
CA VAL A 247 31.86 -4.91 -14.10
C VAL A 247 30.43 -5.01 -14.65
N ALA A 248 30.18 -5.92 -15.61
CA ALA A 248 28.85 -6.11 -16.20
C ALA A 248 27.79 -6.52 -15.17
N PHE A 249 28.14 -7.38 -14.20
CA PHE A 249 27.23 -7.77 -13.11
C PHE A 249 26.87 -6.58 -12.21
N ALA A 250 27.86 -5.82 -11.76
CA ALA A 250 27.64 -4.63 -10.94
C ALA A 250 26.77 -3.58 -11.66
N LEU A 251 26.93 -3.41 -12.97
CA LEU A 251 26.06 -2.54 -13.77
C LEU A 251 24.61 -3.04 -13.84
N SER A 252 24.42 -4.34 -13.97
CA SER A 252 23.09 -4.95 -13.99
C SER A 252 22.38 -4.73 -12.66
N ASP A 253 23.10 -4.91 -11.55
CA ASP A 253 22.58 -4.70 -10.20
C ASP A 253 22.21 -3.23 -9.96
N ILE A 254 23.07 -2.28 -10.34
CA ILE A 254 22.78 -0.84 -10.23
C ILE A 254 21.53 -0.49 -11.04
N LYS A 255 21.40 -1.01 -12.27
CA LYS A 255 20.19 -0.77 -13.09
C LYS A 255 18.94 -1.36 -12.44
N ALA A 256 19.03 -2.55 -11.86
CA ALA A 256 17.90 -3.18 -11.16
C ALA A 256 17.46 -2.34 -9.95
N GLN A 257 18.40 -1.83 -9.15
CA GLN A 257 18.11 -0.95 -8.03
C GLN A 257 17.47 0.37 -8.48
N LEU A 258 17.97 0.99 -9.55
CA LEU A 258 17.39 2.23 -10.09
C LEU A 258 15.95 2.02 -10.59
N ASN A 259 15.64 0.87 -11.18
CA ASN A 259 14.28 0.54 -11.64
C ASN A 259 13.31 0.26 -10.46
N GLN A 260 13.82 -0.17 -9.30
CA GLN A 260 13.01 -0.25 -8.08
C GLN A 260 12.79 1.14 -7.46
N LEU A 261 13.69 2.08 -7.71
CA LEU A 261 13.61 3.44 -7.19
C LEU A 261 12.66 4.33 -8.00
N VAL A 262 12.69 4.22 -9.33
CA VAL A 262 11.88 5.02 -10.24
C VAL A 262 11.11 4.10 -11.19
N PHE A 263 9.79 4.15 -11.07
CA PHE A 263 8.83 3.41 -11.89
C PHE A 263 7.50 4.20 -11.94
N PRO A 264 6.56 3.88 -12.84
CA PRO A 264 5.25 4.54 -12.84
C PRO A 264 4.51 4.39 -11.51
N GLY A 265 4.17 5.49 -10.84
CA GLY A 265 3.51 5.47 -9.53
C GLY A 265 4.46 5.45 -8.32
N PHE A 266 5.77 5.60 -8.54
CA PHE A 266 6.75 5.51 -7.45
C PHE A 266 6.57 6.59 -6.38
N VAL A 267 6.00 7.76 -6.71
CA VAL A 267 5.89 8.88 -5.77
C VAL A 267 4.87 8.55 -4.68
N THR A 268 3.70 8.06 -5.08
CA THR A 268 2.68 7.57 -4.14
C THR A 268 3.13 6.28 -3.47
N SER A 269 3.73 5.34 -4.20
CA SER A 269 4.14 4.04 -3.67
C SER A 269 5.21 4.13 -2.57
N HIS A 270 6.18 5.03 -2.70
CA HIS A 270 7.18 5.24 -1.65
C HIS A 270 6.65 6.12 -0.51
N GLY A 271 5.68 6.99 -0.81
CA GLY A 271 5.09 7.94 0.12
C GLY A 271 5.98 9.15 0.41
N TRP A 272 5.35 10.29 0.71
CA TRP A 272 6.00 11.59 0.87
C TRP A 272 7.13 11.62 1.92
N LYS A 273 7.04 10.78 2.96
CA LYS A 273 8.07 10.71 4.03
C LYS A 273 9.41 10.19 3.51
N ARG A 274 9.39 9.24 2.57
CA ARG A 274 10.59 8.55 2.09
C ARG A 274 11.21 9.22 0.87
N LEU A 275 10.51 10.15 0.21
CA LEU A 275 11.04 10.89 -0.94
C LEU A 275 12.32 11.65 -0.62
N ALA A 276 12.46 12.16 0.61
CA ALA A 276 13.66 12.84 1.07
C ALA A 276 14.87 11.91 1.28
N ASP A 277 14.62 10.61 1.50
CA ASP A 277 15.64 9.59 1.78
C ASP A 277 16.15 8.87 0.51
N ILE A 278 15.43 9.00 -0.60
CA ILE A 278 15.81 8.39 -1.88
C ILE A 278 17.21 8.86 -2.37
N PRO A 279 17.57 10.16 -2.27
CA PRO A 279 18.91 10.63 -2.64
C PRO A 279 20.07 9.98 -1.86
N SER A 280 19.88 9.64 -0.58
CA SER A 280 20.96 9.18 0.30
C SER A 280 21.30 7.70 0.13
N LEU A 281 20.37 6.87 -0.36
CA LEU A 281 20.63 5.46 -0.66
C LEU A 281 21.61 5.26 -1.84
N SER A 282 21.73 6.25 -2.72
CA SER A 282 22.67 6.21 -3.85
C SER A 282 24.13 6.52 -3.49
N GLN A 283 24.41 6.87 -2.23
CA GLN A 283 25.75 7.23 -1.74
C GLN A 283 26.38 6.17 -0.82
N CYS A 284 25.70 5.06 -0.54
CA CYS A 284 26.16 4.03 0.39
C CYS A 284 26.75 2.76 -0.25
N HIS A 285 27.02 2.73 -1.56
CA HIS A 285 27.69 1.61 -2.23
C HIS A 285 28.78 2.08 -3.19
#